data_AF-A0A327JH18-F1
#
_entry.id   AF-A0A327JH18-F1
#
_cell.length_a   1.000
_cell.length_b   1.000
_cell.length_c   1.000
_cell.angle_alpha   90.00
_cell.angle_beta   90.00
_cell.angle_gamma   90.00
#
_symmetry.space_group_name_H-M   'P 1'
#
loop_
_entity.id
_entity.type
_entity.pdbx_description
1 polymer ?
#
loop_
_entity_poly.entity_id
_entity_poly.type
_entity_poly.pdbx_seq_one_letter_code
_entity_poly.pdbx_strand_id
1 'polypeptide(L)' 'MEKIAAPYGREVTLKEVTFDSGMTLLRVTIREGKRITSVDIDAETAARWAGAMQGWADKAETA' A
#
# COMPACT_ATOMS: atom_id res chain seq x y z
N MET A 1 10.66 4.15 -3.98
CA MET A 1 9.51 3.42 -4.56
C MET A 1 9.74 1.96 -4.26
N GLU A 2 8.89 1.38 -3.44
CA GLU A 2 8.93 -0.04 -3.10
C GLU A 2 7.90 -0.80 -3.92
N LYS A 3 8.23 -2.01 -4.34
CA LYS A 3 7.35 -2.89 -5.12
C LYS A 3 7.17 -4.21 -4.38
N ILE A 4 5.92 -4.61 -4.23
CA ILE A 4 5.51 -5.79 -3.48
C ILE A 4 4.71 -6.68 -4.42
N ALA A 5 5.18 -7.91 -4.62
CA ALA A 5 4.46 -8.91 -5.39
C ALA A 5 3.24 -9.38 -4.58
N ALA A 6 2.09 -9.47 -5.24
CA ALA A 6 0.86 -10.00 -4.66
C ALA A 6 0.39 -11.23 -5.46
N PRO A 7 -0.43 -12.11 -4.85
CA PRO A 7 -0.95 -13.30 -5.52
C PRO A 7 -1.65 -12.98 -6.86
N TYR A 8 -1.67 -13.97 -7.75
CA TYR A 8 -2.30 -13.89 -9.08
C TYR A 8 -1.64 -12.88 -10.04
N GLY A 9 -0.32 -12.68 -9.91
CA GLY A 9 0.46 -11.80 -10.79
C GLY A 9 0.13 -10.32 -10.59
N ARG A 10 -0.35 -9.94 -9.40
CA ARG A 10 -0.65 -8.56 -9.04
C ARG A 10 0.60 -7.89 -8.47
N GLU A 11 0.69 -6.58 -8.65
CA GLU A 11 1.79 -5.77 -8.10
C GLU A 11 1.21 -4.63 -7.27
N VAL A 12 1.76 -4.43 -6.07
CA VAL A 12 1.52 -3.24 -5.24
C VAL A 12 2.77 -2.39 -5.24
N THR A 13 2.62 -1.09 -5.46
CA THR A 13 3.70 -0.12 -5.40
C THR A 13 3.40 0.92 -4.33
N LEU A 14 4.43 1.25 -3.54
CA LEU A 14 4.40 2.33 -2.57
C LEU A 14 5.33 3.47 -3.03
N LYS A 15 4.79 4.69 -3.14
CA LYS A 15 5.54 5.87 -3.57
C LYS A 15 5.15 7.08 -2.72
N GLU A 16 6.13 7.70 -2.08
CA GLU A 16 5.96 9.02 -1.45
C GLU A 16 5.72 10.09 -2.53
N VAL A 17 4.72 10.93 -2.31
CA VAL A 17 4.35 12.03 -3.21
C VAL A 17 4.21 13.30 -2.37
N THR A 18 5.04 14.29 -2.67
CA THR A 18 4.92 15.65 -2.11
C THR A 18 4.19 16.52 -3.11
N PHE A 19 3.12 17.16 -2.67
CA PHE A 19 2.34 18.12 -3.44
C PHE A 19 2.88 19.54 -3.24
N ASP A 20 2.55 20.45 -4.15
CA ASP A 20 3.00 21.86 -4.10
C ASP A 20 2.55 22.60 -2.82
N SER A 21 1.52 22.10 -2.13
CA SER A 21 1.07 22.59 -0.83
C SER A 21 2.04 22.25 0.33
N GLY A 22 3.08 21.46 0.08
CA GLY A 22 3.98 20.91 1.11
C GLY A 22 3.42 19.66 1.81
N MET A 23 2.22 19.20 1.43
CA MET A 23 1.65 17.96 1.96
C MET A 23 2.34 16.76 1.31
N THR A 24 2.82 15.83 2.14
CA THR A 24 3.39 14.55 1.71
C THR A 24 2.43 13.42 2.02
N LEU A 25 2.07 12.64 1.01
CA LEU A 25 1.21 11.45 1.12
C LEU A 25 1.93 10.22 0.57
N LEU A 26 1.47 9.04 0.97
CA LEU A 26 1.89 7.78 0.39
C LEU A 26 0.89 7.36 -0.68
N ARG A 27 1.34 7.31 -1.94
CA ARG A 27 0.58 6.72 -3.04
C ARG A 27 0.76 5.21 -3.05
N VAL A 28 -0.35 4.50 -2.89
CA VAL A 28 -0.45 3.06 -3.06
C VAL A 28 -1.06 2.78 -4.42
N THR A 29 -0.32 2.09 -5.30
CA THR A 29 -0.80 1.69 -6.62
C THR A 29 -0.91 0.18 -6.71
N ILE A 30 -2.09 -0.32 -7.08
CA ILE A 30 -2.35 -1.74 -7.32
C ILE A 30 -2.55 -1.96 -8.81
N ARG A 31 -1.77 -2.90 -9.38
CA ARG A 31 -1.85 -3.28 -10.79
C ARG A 31 -2.29 -4.72 -10.95
N GLU A 32 -3.32 -4.91 -11.76
CA GLU A 32 -3.87 -6.21 -12.17
C GLU A 32 -4.04 -6.22 -13.69
N GLY A 33 -3.02 -6.70 -14.40
CA GLY A 33 -2.97 -6.65 -15.86
C GLY A 33 -3.08 -5.23 -16.42
N LYS A 34 -4.23 -4.91 -17.03
CA LYS A 34 -4.57 -3.58 -17.56
C LYS A 34 -5.29 -2.67 -16.55
N ARG A 35 -5.81 -3.22 -15.45
CA ARG A 35 -6.48 -2.44 -14.40
C ARG A 35 -5.42 -1.88 -13.45
N ILE A 36 -5.48 -0.58 -13.23
CA ILE A 36 -4.60 0.15 -12.31
C ILE A 36 -5.48 1.01 -11.43
N THR A 37 -5.32 0.87 -10.12
CA THR A 37 -5.99 1.71 -9.13
C THR A 37 -4.92 2.33 -8.24
N SER A 38 -5.04 3.63 -7.94
CA SER A 38 -4.17 4.30 -6.99
C SER A 38 -5.00 5.03 -5.94
N VAL A 39 -4.49 5.04 -4.72
CA VAL A 39 -5.04 5.81 -3.60
C VAL A 39 -3.88 6.48 -2.87
N ASP A 40 -4.08 7.73 -2.48
CA ASP A 40 -3.14 8.48 -1.65
C ASP A 40 -3.64 8.45 -0.22
N ILE A 41 -2.75 8.08 0.71
CA ILE A 41 -3.06 7.99 2.13
C ILE A 41 -2.05 8.81 2.94
N ASP A 42 -2.52 9.42 4.03
CA ASP A 42 -1.66 10.11 4.98
C ASP A 42 -0.92 9.11 5.90
N ALA A 43 -0.02 9.64 6.73
CA ALA A 43 0.79 8.85 7.65
C ALA A 43 -0.06 8.08 8.69
N GLU A 44 -1.15 8.68 9.18
CA GLU A 44 -2.02 8.03 10.15
C GLU A 44 -2.73 6.82 9.53
N THR A 45 -3.29 7.00 8.34
CA THR A 45 -3.96 5.96 7.57
C THR A 45 -2.99 4.84 7.20
N ALA A 46 -1.76 5.18 6.78
CA ALA A 46 -0.71 4.22 6.48
C ALA A 46 -0.34 3.36 7.71
N ALA A 47 -0.20 3.98 8.89
CA ALA A 47 0.08 3.26 10.12
C ALA A 47 -1.05 2.27 10.49
N ARG A 48 -2.30 2.68 10.28
CA ARG A 48 -3.47 1.81 10.51
C ARG A 48 -3.49 0.61 9.56
N TRP A 49 -3.14 0.81 8.28
CA TRP A 49 -3.01 -0.28 7.32
C TRP A 49 -1.91 -1.26 7.72
N ALA A 50 -0.73 -0.77 8.09
CA ALA A 50 0.39 -1.60 8.53
C ALA A 50 -0.01 -2.49 9.72
N GLY A 51 -0.65 -1.91 10.75
CA GLY A 51 -1.13 -2.67 11.90
C GLY A 51 -2.20 -3.72 11.56
N ALA A 52 -3.13 -3.38 10.66
CA ALA A 52 -4.17 -4.32 10.24
C ALA A 52 -3.59 -5.50 9.42
N MET A 53 -2.64 -5.23 8.53
CA MET A 53 -1.95 -6.25 7.73
C MET A 53 -1.09 -7.16 8.61
N GLN A 54 -0.31 -6.58 9.53
CA GLN A 54 0.50 -7.35 10.48
C GLN A 54 -0.37 -8.24 11.36
N GLY A 55 -1.42 -7.67 11.97
CA GLY A 55 -2.33 -8.44 12.82
C GLY A 55 -3.11 -9.54 12.08
N TRP A 56 -3.22 -9.47 10.75
CA TRP A 56 -3.73 -10.58 9.93
C TRP A 56 -2.65 -11.64 9.70
N ALA A 57 -1.42 -11.23 9.36
CA ALA A 57 -0.30 -12.15 9.12
C ALA A 57 0.01 -13.00 10.35
N ASP A 58 0.07 -12.38 11.53
CA ASP A 58 0.34 -13.07 12.81
C ASP A 58 -0.69 -14.19 13.08
N LYS A 59 -1.96 -13.96 12.70
CA LYS A 59 -3.03 -14.96 12.84
C LYS A 59 -2.94 -16.06 11.79
N ALA A 60 -2.54 -15.72 10.58
CA ALA A 60 -2.42 -16.66 9.47
C ALA A 60 -1.26 -17.65 9.67
N GLU A 61 -0.17 -17.24 10.32
CA GLU A 61 0.95 -18.12 10.67
C GLU A 61 0.65 -19.08 11.84
N THR A 62 -0.38 -18.77 12.64
CA THR A 62 -0.78 -19.59 13.80
C THR A 62 -1.90 -20.60 13.45
N ALA A 63 -2.37 -20.62 12.19
CA ALA A 63 -3.51 -21.43 11.72
C ALA A 63 -3.09 -22.67 10.92
#